data_AF-A0A968WZ58-F1
#
_entry.id   AF-A0A968WZ58-F1
#
_cell.length_a   1.000
_cell.length_b   1.000
_cell.length_c   1.000
_cell.angle_alpha   90.00
_cell.angle_beta   90.00
_cell.angle_gamma   90.00
#
_symmetry.space_group_name_H-M   'P 1'
#
loop_
_entity.id
_entity.type
_entity.pdbx_description
1 polymer ?
#
loop_
_entity_poly.entity_id
_entity_poly.type
_entity_poly.pdbx_seq_one_letter_code
_entity_poly.pdbx_strand_id
1 'polypeptide(L)'
;MRWSRTPAYFGPKPKINRLVFRYYTNSQALFDAFRSGDVDGMANLSSEDQTLAEARNDVQINIGKQASYVGLLVNLRKDSGALALTDAVVRQALMYALDRDAVVREVLDGRGVVAHAPFLPDTWAYNPAVKKYGRDLDRAKQLLASAGYELRAVAPTNEEVWQKDGEAISVKVTGAGYRLIPRCG
;
A
#
# COMPACT_ATOMS: atom_id res chain seq x y z
N MET A 1 18.95 -15.49 15.06
CA MET A 1 19.70 -16.31 14.07
C MET A 1 21.16 -15.86 14.06
N ARG A 2 22.14 -16.75 13.92
CA ARG A 2 23.58 -16.41 13.96
C ARG A 2 24.33 -17.09 12.81
N TRP A 3 25.11 -16.32 12.06
CA TRP A 3 25.98 -16.79 10.99
C TRP A 3 27.43 -16.42 11.26
N SER A 4 28.35 -17.26 10.79
CA SER A 4 29.79 -17.05 10.88
C SER A 4 30.40 -17.02 9.49
N ARG A 5 31.49 -16.28 9.33
CA ARG A 5 32.24 -16.21 8.07
C ARG A 5 32.74 -17.60 7.65
N THR A 6 32.54 -17.96 6.38
CA THR A 6 33.07 -19.19 5.79
C THR A 6 34.54 -19.01 5.40
N PRO A 7 35.50 -19.75 5.99
CA PRO A 7 36.93 -19.57 5.69
C PRO A 7 37.30 -19.97 4.25
N ALA A 8 36.63 -21.00 3.72
CA ALA A 8 36.83 -21.56 2.39
C ALA A 8 35.94 -20.91 1.32
N TYR A 9 35.45 -19.68 1.55
CA TYR A 9 34.70 -18.96 0.52
C TYR A 9 35.62 -18.66 -0.67
N PHE A 10 35.14 -18.99 -1.88
CA PHE A 10 35.92 -18.92 -3.12
C PHE A 10 36.22 -17.49 -3.59
N GLY A 11 35.44 -16.50 -3.13
CA GLY A 11 35.59 -15.10 -3.47
C GLY A 11 36.33 -14.27 -2.40
N PRO A 12 36.28 -12.92 -2.52
CA PRO A 12 36.80 -12.03 -1.50
C PRO A 12 36.15 -12.33 -0.15
N LYS A 13 36.98 -12.56 0.86
CA LYS A 13 36.47 -12.96 2.17
C LYS A 13 35.75 -11.78 2.85
N PRO A 14 34.59 -11.99 3.49
CA PRO A 14 33.90 -10.94 4.23
C PRO A 14 34.78 -10.29 5.30
N LYS A 15 34.68 -8.96 5.45
CA LYS A 15 35.38 -8.21 6.51
C LYS A 15 34.78 -8.46 7.90
N ILE A 16 33.53 -8.94 7.96
CA ILE A 16 32.81 -9.24 9.19
C ILE A 16 32.96 -10.73 9.52
N ASN A 17 33.28 -11.05 10.78
CA ASN A 17 33.50 -12.44 11.22
C ASN A 17 32.20 -13.15 11.62
N ARG A 18 31.20 -12.41 12.12
CA ARG A 18 29.94 -12.95 12.63
C ARG A 18 28.80 -11.97 12.37
N LEU A 19 27.65 -12.49 11.94
CA LEU A 19 26.41 -11.75 11.78
C LEU A 19 25.34 -12.35 12.69
N VAL A 20 24.65 -11.51 13.46
CA VAL A 20 23.60 -11.94 14.39
C VAL A 20 22.32 -11.16 14.09
N PHE A 21 21.29 -11.88 13.66
CA PHE A 21 19.94 -11.34 13.57
C PHE A 21 19.23 -11.54 14.91
N ARG A 22 18.95 -10.42 15.59
CA ARG A 22 18.10 -10.36 16.78
C ARG A 22 16.72 -9.88 16.36
N TYR A 23 15.69 -10.59 16.80
CA TYR A 23 14.31 -10.25 16.50
C TYR A 23 13.69 -9.52 17.69
N TYR A 24 13.04 -8.41 17.39
CA TYR A 24 12.30 -7.59 18.35
C TYR A 24 10.84 -7.55 17.89
N THR A 25 9.91 -7.63 18.83
CA THR A 25 8.47 -7.69 18.54
C THR A 25 7.84 -6.31 18.33
N ASN A 26 8.55 -5.24 18.68
CA ASN A 26 8.13 -3.85 18.45
C ASN A 26 9.36 -2.98 18.11
N SER A 27 9.12 -1.88 17.39
CA SER A 27 10.15 -0.95 16.92
C SER A 27 10.85 -0.23 18.07
N GLN A 28 10.11 0.16 19.11
CA GLN A 28 10.67 0.88 20.25
C GLN A 28 11.81 0.12 20.93
N ALA A 29 11.60 -1.17 21.21
CA ALA A 29 12.62 -2.02 21.82
C ALA A 29 13.85 -2.23 20.91
N LEU A 30 13.63 -2.27 19.58
CA LEU A 30 14.73 -2.32 18.62
C LEU A 30 15.52 -1.01 18.62
N PHE A 31 14.84 0.13 18.66
CA PHE A 31 15.48 1.45 18.71
C PHE A 31 16.27 1.64 20.00
N ASP A 32 15.75 1.19 21.13
CA ASP A 32 16.46 1.24 22.42
C ASP A 32 17.73 0.38 22.39
N ALA A 33 17.66 -0.83 21.82
CA ALA A 33 18.83 -1.69 21.64
C ALA A 33 19.87 -1.08 20.67
N PHE A 34 19.42 -0.36 19.65
CA PHE A 34 20.33 0.36 18.75
C PHE A 34 21.01 1.52 19.48
N ARG A 35 20.24 2.28 20.26
CA ARG A 35 20.73 3.40 21.08
C ARG A 35 21.73 2.95 22.14
N SER A 36 21.55 1.77 22.74
CA SER A 36 22.48 1.19 23.73
C SER A 36 23.72 0.57 23.11
N GLY A 37 23.76 0.38 21.79
CA GLY A 37 24.84 -0.33 21.09
C GLY A 37 24.72 -1.86 21.16
N ASP A 38 23.59 -2.40 21.61
CA ASP A 38 23.33 -3.84 21.61
C ASP A 38 23.12 -4.43 20.21
N VAL A 39 22.72 -3.58 19.25
CA VAL A 39 22.67 -3.90 17.82
C VAL A 39 23.35 -2.80 17.01
N ASP A 40 24.08 -3.21 15.97
CA ASP A 40 24.82 -2.29 15.10
C ASP A 40 23.95 -1.65 14.01
N GLY A 41 22.70 -2.11 13.83
CA GLY A 41 21.82 -1.62 12.79
C GLY A 41 20.38 -2.10 12.92
N MET A 42 19.49 -1.38 12.24
CA MET A 42 18.05 -1.59 12.22
C MET A 42 17.57 -1.74 10.77
N ALA A 43 16.50 -2.51 10.57
CA ALA A 43 15.79 -2.62 9.30
C ALA A 43 14.32 -2.22 9.49
N ASN A 44 13.65 -1.81 8.40
CA ASN A 44 12.24 -1.39 8.40
C ASN A 44 11.93 -0.23 9.37
N LEU A 45 12.74 0.84 9.29
CA LEU A 45 12.53 2.04 10.11
C LEU A 45 11.14 2.63 9.87
N SER A 46 10.40 2.88 10.95
CA SER A 46 9.21 3.73 10.89
C SER A 46 9.61 5.19 10.61
N SER A 47 8.63 6.05 10.36
CA SER A 47 8.88 7.49 10.18
C SER A 47 9.38 8.16 11.46
N GLU A 48 8.88 7.69 12.60
CA GLU A 48 9.35 8.10 13.92
C GLU A 48 10.80 7.65 14.17
N ASP A 49 11.11 6.37 13.94
CA ASP A 49 12.48 5.85 14.13
C ASP A 49 13.50 6.58 13.24
N GLN A 50 13.11 6.91 12.00
CA GLN A 50 13.97 7.69 11.11
C GLN A 50 14.22 9.09 11.67
N THR A 51 13.18 9.79 12.15
CA THR A 51 13.34 11.13 12.73
C THR A 51 14.29 11.10 13.93
N LEU A 52 14.16 10.10 14.79
CA LEU A 52 15.04 9.91 15.94
C LEU A 52 16.48 9.56 15.53
N ALA A 53 16.66 8.78 14.47
CA ALA A 53 17.96 8.44 13.91
C ALA A 53 18.64 9.64 13.22
N GLU A 54 17.89 10.50 12.52
CA GLU A 54 18.39 11.70 11.84
C GLU A 54 18.92 12.75 12.83
N ALA A 55 18.41 12.76 14.06
CA ALA A 55 18.90 13.62 15.13
C ALA A 55 20.30 13.22 15.66
N ARG A 56 20.86 12.09 15.20
CA ARG A 56 22.14 11.55 15.65
C ARG A 56 23.23 11.71 14.60
N ASN A 57 24.41 12.17 15.03
CA ASN A 57 25.57 12.36 14.14
C ASN A 57 26.38 11.08 13.89
N ASP A 58 26.09 9.99 14.59
CA ASP A 58 26.80 8.71 14.52
C ASP A 58 26.02 7.64 13.72
N VAL A 59 24.93 8.04 13.05
CA VAL A 59 24.05 7.12 12.31
C VAL A 59 24.09 7.44 10.83
N GLN A 60 24.25 6.39 10.01
CA GLN A 60 24.05 6.46 8.57
C GLN A 60 22.69 5.85 8.22
N ILE A 61 21.81 6.65 7.64
CA ILE A 61 20.51 6.20 7.16
C ILE A 61 20.62 5.88 5.67
N ASN A 62 20.24 4.65 5.30
CA ASN A 62 20.24 4.20 3.91
C ASN A 62 18.80 3.99 3.46
N ILE A 63 18.32 4.86 2.58
CA ILE A 63 16.98 4.76 1.97
C ILE A 63 17.16 4.33 0.51
N GLY A 64 16.51 3.23 0.14
CA GLY A 64 16.55 2.68 -1.20
C GLY A 64 15.16 2.42 -1.76
N LYS A 65 15.03 2.48 -3.09
CA LYS A 65 13.83 2.01 -3.78
C LYS A 65 13.70 0.51 -3.55
N GLN A 66 12.59 0.08 -2.96
CA GLN A 66 12.30 -1.34 -2.81
C GLN A 66 11.64 -1.87 -4.09
N ALA A 67 12.01 -3.09 -4.49
CA ALA A 67 11.36 -3.80 -5.59
C ALA A 67 9.99 -4.37 -5.18
N SER A 68 9.08 -3.53 -4.69
CA SER A 68 7.78 -3.92 -4.15
C SER A 68 6.67 -2.98 -4.65
N TYR A 69 5.44 -3.50 -4.68
CA TYR A 69 4.24 -2.69 -4.88
C TYR A 69 3.15 -3.15 -3.93
N VAL A 70 2.27 -2.23 -3.57
CA VAL A 70 1.06 -2.51 -2.78
C VAL A 70 -0.13 -2.33 -3.71
N GLY A 71 -1.07 -3.27 -3.67
CA GLY A 71 -2.26 -3.23 -4.51
C GLY A 71 -3.47 -3.84 -3.81
N LEU A 72 -4.64 -3.28 -4.11
CA LEU A 72 -5.91 -3.90 -3.76
C LEU A 72 -6.27 -4.92 -4.84
N LEU A 73 -6.30 -6.20 -4.46
CA LEU A 73 -6.72 -7.28 -5.35
C LEU A 73 -8.20 -7.57 -5.14
N VAL A 74 -8.95 -7.53 -6.23
CA VAL A 74 -10.41 -7.73 -6.20
C VAL A 74 -10.72 -9.18 -6.56
N ASN A 75 -11.53 -9.84 -5.73
CA ASN A 75 -12.03 -11.17 -6.03
C ASN A 75 -13.12 -11.10 -7.10
N LEU A 76 -12.90 -11.75 -8.24
CA LEU A 76 -13.83 -11.75 -9.39
C LEU A 76 -14.71 -13.00 -9.44
N ARG A 77 -14.66 -13.87 -8.43
CA ARG A 77 -15.54 -15.04 -8.40
C ARG A 77 -16.98 -14.61 -8.14
N LYS A 78 -17.92 -15.21 -8.88
CA LYS A 78 -19.35 -14.94 -8.74
C LYS A 78 -19.93 -15.37 -7.39
N ASP A 79 -19.30 -16.33 -6.72
CA ASP A 79 -19.67 -16.84 -5.40
C ASP A 79 -18.94 -16.12 -4.25
N SER A 80 -18.29 -14.98 -4.52
CA SER A 80 -17.52 -14.23 -3.50
C SER A 80 -18.38 -13.43 -2.51
N GLY A 81 -19.70 -13.32 -2.75
CA GLY A 81 -20.58 -12.42 -2.00
C GLY A 81 -20.42 -10.94 -2.36
N ALA A 82 -19.61 -10.62 -3.37
CA ALA A 82 -19.40 -9.25 -3.86
C ALA A 82 -19.56 -9.19 -5.39
N LEU A 83 -20.70 -9.68 -5.90
CA LEU A 83 -20.93 -9.87 -7.33
C LEU A 83 -20.77 -8.57 -8.14
N ALA A 84 -21.14 -7.43 -7.56
CA ALA A 84 -20.90 -6.11 -8.13
C ALA A 84 -19.44 -5.86 -8.56
N LEU A 85 -18.45 -6.42 -7.84
CA LEU A 85 -17.02 -6.26 -8.17
C LEU A 85 -16.59 -7.05 -9.41
N THR A 86 -17.42 -7.99 -9.88
CA THR A 86 -17.19 -8.71 -11.14
C THR A 86 -17.42 -7.81 -12.36
N ASP A 87 -18.23 -6.75 -12.23
CA ASP A 87 -18.44 -5.74 -13.28
C ASP A 87 -17.19 -4.84 -13.42
N ALA A 88 -16.67 -4.73 -14.64
CA ALA A 88 -15.51 -3.90 -14.93
C ALA A 88 -15.78 -2.41 -14.72
N VAL A 89 -17.02 -1.94 -14.95
CA VAL A 89 -17.40 -0.55 -14.76
C VAL A 89 -17.35 -0.17 -13.28
N VAL A 90 -17.79 -1.07 -12.40
CA VAL A 90 -17.66 -0.89 -10.95
C VAL A 90 -16.19 -0.74 -10.58
N ARG A 91 -15.31 -1.65 -11.04
CA ARG A 91 -13.87 -1.55 -10.75
C ARG A 91 -13.24 -0.26 -11.29
N GLN A 92 -13.66 0.22 -12.47
CA GLN A 92 -13.19 1.50 -13.01
C GLN A 92 -13.68 2.69 -12.18
N ALA A 93 -14.94 2.67 -11.74
CA ALA A 93 -15.48 3.68 -10.84
C ALA A 93 -14.66 3.74 -9.54
N LEU A 94 -14.32 2.58 -8.95
CA LEU A 94 -13.46 2.50 -7.76
C LEU A 94 -12.08 3.11 -7.98
N MET A 95 -11.47 2.88 -9.15
CA MET A 95 -10.16 3.45 -9.50
C MET A 95 -10.18 4.99 -9.59
N TYR A 96 -11.27 5.58 -10.10
CA TYR A 96 -11.45 7.04 -10.11
C TYR A 96 -11.84 7.58 -8.75
N ALA A 97 -12.51 6.78 -7.93
CA ALA A 97 -12.87 7.20 -6.61
C ALA A 97 -11.60 7.39 -5.76
N LEU A 98 -10.70 6.39 -5.72
CA LEU A 98 -9.57 6.31 -4.80
C LEU A 98 -8.59 7.51 -4.87
N ASP A 99 -8.34 8.17 -3.72
CA ASP A 99 -7.23 9.13 -3.59
C ASP A 99 -5.91 8.40 -3.33
N ARG A 100 -5.25 8.03 -4.42
CA ARG A 100 -4.00 7.28 -4.33
C ARG A 100 -2.84 8.16 -3.84
N ASP A 101 -2.92 9.48 -4.03
CA ASP A 101 -1.94 10.42 -3.51
C ASP A 101 -2.09 10.58 -1.99
N ALA A 102 -3.33 10.67 -1.47
CA ALA A 102 -3.58 10.68 -0.03
C ALA A 102 -3.10 9.40 0.64
N VAL A 103 -3.31 8.23 0.03
CA VAL A 103 -2.75 6.96 0.55
C VAL A 103 -1.23 7.05 0.68
N VAL A 104 -0.54 7.55 -0.35
CA VAL A 104 0.93 7.72 -0.28
C VAL A 104 1.31 8.72 0.82
N ARG A 105 0.62 9.86 0.94
CA ARG A 105 0.96 10.89 1.92
C ARG A 105 0.68 10.47 3.37
N GLU A 106 -0.48 9.87 3.62
CA GLU A 106 -1.03 9.67 4.98
C GLU A 106 -0.80 8.26 5.52
N VAL A 107 -0.80 7.24 4.65
CA VAL A 107 -0.63 5.84 5.07
C VAL A 107 0.82 5.39 4.89
N LEU A 108 1.50 5.89 3.86
CA LEU A 108 2.90 5.56 3.58
C LEU A 108 3.87 6.67 4.00
N ASP A 109 3.41 7.70 4.71
CA ASP A 109 4.22 8.86 5.15
C ASP A 109 5.04 9.51 4.02
N GLY A 110 4.49 9.55 2.81
CA GLY A 110 5.17 10.04 1.61
C GLY A 110 6.23 9.10 1.03
N ARG A 111 6.43 7.91 1.61
CA ARG A 111 7.45 6.91 1.22
C ARG A 111 6.94 5.95 0.17
N GLY A 112 6.47 6.51 -0.94
CA GLY A 112 5.95 5.72 -2.05
C GLY A 112 5.76 6.56 -3.30
N VAL A 113 5.51 5.87 -4.41
CA VAL A 113 5.14 6.50 -5.68
C VAL A 113 3.86 5.86 -6.14
N VAL A 114 2.90 6.64 -6.64
CA VAL A 114 1.63 6.10 -7.11
C VAL A 114 1.87 5.12 -8.26
N ALA A 115 1.50 3.87 -8.05
CA ALA A 115 1.60 2.82 -9.06
C ALA A 115 0.44 2.91 -10.06
N HIS A 116 0.76 2.88 -11.35
CA HIS A 116 -0.22 2.80 -12.45
C HIS A 116 -0.20 1.45 -13.18
N ALA A 117 0.85 0.66 -12.93
CA ALA A 117 1.09 -0.66 -13.48
C ALA A 117 1.82 -1.50 -12.41
N PRO A 118 1.83 -2.84 -12.51
CA PRO A 118 2.54 -3.70 -11.57
C PRO A 118 4.08 -3.67 -11.75
N PHE A 119 4.58 -2.81 -12.63
CA PHE A 119 6.02 -2.64 -12.89
C PHE A 119 6.50 -1.31 -12.35
N LEU A 120 7.65 -1.33 -11.69
CA LEU A 120 8.26 -0.15 -11.12
C LEU A 120 8.76 0.80 -12.22
N PRO A 121 8.72 2.12 -11.99
CA PRO A 121 9.48 3.07 -12.79
C PRO A 121 10.95 2.63 -12.86
N ASP A 122 11.62 2.90 -13.98
CA ASP A 122 13.03 2.57 -14.23
C ASP A 122 13.31 1.09 -14.56
N THR A 123 12.28 0.26 -14.73
CA THR A 123 12.44 -1.12 -15.21
C THR A 123 12.19 -1.21 -16.72
N TRP A 124 12.84 -2.18 -17.39
CA TRP A 124 12.66 -2.41 -18.83
C TRP A 124 11.21 -2.75 -19.22
N ALA A 125 10.41 -3.26 -18.27
CA ALA A 125 9.01 -3.62 -18.46
C ALA A 125 8.03 -2.47 -18.16
N TYR A 126 8.53 -1.30 -17.73
CA TYR A 126 7.69 -0.15 -17.42
C TYR A 126 7.15 0.51 -18.69
N ASN A 127 5.82 0.61 -18.79
CA ASN A 127 5.16 1.36 -19.85
C ASN A 127 4.56 2.67 -19.28
N PRO A 128 5.13 3.86 -19.59
CA PRO A 128 4.61 5.13 -19.11
C PRO A 128 3.27 5.53 -19.76
N ALA A 129 2.91 4.94 -20.89
CA ALA A 129 1.72 5.27 -21.67
C ALA A 129 0.44 4.55 -21.19
N VAL A 130 0.51 3.78 -20.10
CA VAL A 130 -0.69 3.16 -19.51
C VAL A 130 -1.68 4.21 -19.04
N LYS A 131 -2.97 3.88 -19.10
CA LYS A 131 -4.03 4.74 -18.58
C LYS A 131 -3.83 5.01 -17.10
N LYS A 132 -3.81 6.30 -16.74
CA LYS A 132 -3.72 6.77 -15.35
C LYS A 132 -5.11 7.18 -14.88
N TYR A 133 -5.47 6.81 -13.65
CA TYR A 133 -6.76 7.14 -13.03
C TYR A 133 -6.54 8.23 -11.98
N GLY A 134 -6.87 9.47 -12.29
CA GLY A 134 -6.91 10.53 -11.27
C GLY A 134 -8.09 10.33 -10.33
N ARG A 135 -8.07 10.95 -9.14
CA ARG A 135 -9.26 11.01 -8.28
C ARG A 135 -10.30 11.92 -8.93
N ASP A 136 -11.46 11.35 -9.25
CA ASP A 136 -12.60 12.02 -9.88
C ASP A 136 -13.92 11.33 -9.45
N LEU A 137 -14.58 11.91 -8.45
CA LEU A 137 -15.82 11.37 -7.88
C LEU A 137 -16.98 11.44 -8.87
N ASP A 138 -17.06 12.51 -9.64
CA ASP A 138 -18.14 12.71 -10.59
C ASP A 138 -18.02 11.71 -11.73
N ARG A 139 -16.79 11.45 -12.20
CA ARG A 139 -16.54 10.41 -13.19
C ARG A 139 -16.89 9.02 -12.66
N ALA A 140 -16.57 8.72 -11.40
CA ALA A 140 -16.94 7.45 -10.78
C ALA A 140 -18.47 7.26 -10.75
N LYS A 141 -19.23 8.29 -10.34
CA LYS A 141 -20.70 8.27 -10.32
C LYS A 141 -21.30 8.14 -11.73
N GLN A 142 -20.77 8.90 -12.69
CA GLN A 142 -21.20 8.81 -14.09
C GLN A 142 -21.01 7.41 -14.68
N LEU A 143 -19.90 6.75 -14.37
CA LEU A 143 -19.63 5.38 -14.80
C LEU A 143 -20.67 4.41 -14.23
N LEU A 144 -20.96 4.49 -12.93
CA LEU A 144 -21.97 3.66 -12.28
C LEU A 144 -23.37 3.88 -12.90
N ALA A 145 -23.80 5.13 -13.03
CA ALA A 145 -25.09 5.49 -13.61
C ALA A 145 -25.21 4.98 -15.06
N SER A 146 -24.16 5.16 -15.87
CA SER A 146 -24.13 4.70 -17.27
C SER A 146 -24.14 3.18 -17.40
N ALA A 147 -23.75 2.44 -16.36
CA ALA A 147 -23.85 0.98 -16.29
C ALA A 147 -25.19 0.47 -15.72
N GLY A 148 -26.14 1.36 -15.43
CA GLY A 148 -27.46 1.02 -14.90
C GLY A 148 -27.51 0.84 -13.39
N TYR A 149 -26.50 1.32 -12.65
CA TYR A 149 -26.60 1.43 -11.20
C TYR A 149 -27.38 2.69 -10.82
N GLU A 150 -28.42 2.52 -10.00
CA GLU A 150 -29.26 3.60 -9.51
C GLU A 150 -28.88 3.99 -8.09
N LEU A 151 -28.75 5.28 -7.81
CA LEU A 151 -28.58 5.79 -6.45
C LEU A 151 -29.88 5.56 -5.65
N ARG A 152 -29.82 4.70 -4.64
CA ARG A 152 -30.96 4.32 -3.79
C ARG A 152 -31.05 5.12 -2.51
N ALA A 153 -29.91 5.45 -1.91
CA ALA A 153 -29.85 6.16 -0.65
C ALA A 153 -28.56 6.95 -0.49
N VAL A 154 -28.63 8.04 0.26
CA VAL A 154 -27.46 8.75 0.79
C VAL A 154 -27.62 8.79 2.31
N ALA A 155 -26.78 8.07 3.04
CA ALA A 155 -26.82 8.07 4.49
C ALA A 155 -26.25 9.40 5.04
N PRO A 156 -26.61 9.81 6.28
CA PRO A 156 -26.08 11.01 6.93
C PRO A 156 -24.55 11.04 7.06
N THR A 157 -23.89 9.88 6.92
CA THR A 157 -22.44 9.71 6.90
C THR A 157 -21.80 9.98 5.53
N ASN A 158 -22.55 10.52 4.57
CA ASN A 158 -22.18 10.66 3.16
C ASN A 158 -21.81 9.32 2.49
N GLU A 159 -22.49 8.25 2.92
CA GLU A 159 -22.41 6.93 2.30
C GLU A 159 -23.53 6.81 1.27
N GLU A 160 -23.17 6.67 0.00
CA GLU A 160 -24.09 6.50 -1.11
C GLU A 160 -24.31 5.00 -1.39
N VAL A 161 -25.56 4.57 -1.54
CA VAL A 161 -25.89 3.19 -1.91
C VAL A 161 -26.38 3.17 -3.35
N TRP A 162 -25.65 2.48 -4.21
CA TRP A 162 -25.94 2.28 -5.62
C TRP A 162 -26.43 0.85 -5.84
N GLN A 163 -27.49 0.63 -6.61
CA GLN A 163 -28.07 -0.70 -6.80
C GLN A 163 -28.35 -1.00 -8.27
N LYS A 164 -28.11 -2.26 -8.67
CA LYS A 164 -28.46 -2.80 -9.99
C LYS A 164 -28.81 -4.28 -9.84
N ASP A 165 -29.89 -4.75 -10.45
CA ASP A 165 -30.29 -6.18 -10.48
C ASP A 165 -30.32 -6.85 -9.08
N GLY A 166 -30.71 -6.10 -8.05
CA GLY A 166 -30.74 -6.58 -6.66
C GLY A 166 -29.41 -6.44 -5.90
N GLU A 167 -28.29 -6.27 -6.59
CA GLU A 167 -26.95 -6.08 -6.00
C GLU A 167 -26.72 -4.62 -5.59
N ALA A 168 -26.32 -4.40 -4.33
CA ALA A 168 -26.07 -3.08 -3.77
C ALA A 168 -24.57 -2.85 -3.49
N ILE A 169 -24.10 -1.67 -3.88
CA ILE A 169 -22.75 -1.16 -3.62
C ILE A 169 -22.89 0.06 -2.71
N SER A 170 -22.34 -0.02 -1.51
CA SER A 170 -22.15 1.14 -0.67
C SER A 170 -20.82 1.82 -1.02
N VAL A 171 -20.87 3.13 -1.27
CA VAL A 171 -19.73 4.00 -1.56
C VAL A 171 -19.66 5.06 -0.48
N LYS A 172 -18.68 4.94 0.42
CA LYS A 172 -18.35 6.00 1.39
C LYS A 172 -16.99 6.60 1.08
N VAL A 173 -16.97 7.90 0.82
CA VAL A 173 -15.73 8.68 0.70
C VAL A 173 -15.22 8.98 2.11
N THR A 174 -13.98 8.59 2.40
CA THR A 174 -13.26 8.96 3.63
C THR A 174 -11.99 9.74 3.27
N GLY A 175 -11.43 10.51 4.22
CA GLY A 175 -10.29 11.40 3.99
C GLY A 175 -9.12 10.74 3.26
N ALA A 176 -8.72 9.54 3.69
CA ALA A 176 -7.61 8.78 3.12
C ALA A 176 -8.02 7.70 2.08
N GLY A 177 -9.32 7.49 1.79
CA GLY A 177 -9.74 6.39 0.92
C GLY A 177 -11.24 6.03 0.92
N TYR A 178 -11.59 4.84 0.42
CA TYR A 178 -12.97 4.33 0.32
C TYR A 178 -13.21 3.25 1.36
N ARG A 179 -14.42 3.25 1.94
CA ARG A 179 -14.99 2.05 2.55
C ARG A 179 -16.10 1.55 1.63
N LEU A 180 -15.86 0.41 0.98
CA LEU A 180 -16.89 -0.34 0.25
C LEU A 180 -17.34 -1.47 1.17
N ILE A 181 -18.62 -1.49 1.49
CA ILE A 181 -19.21 -2.60 2.24
C ILE A 181 -20.20 -3.27 1.28
N PRO A 182 -19.86 -4.45 0.71
CA PRO A 182 -20.87 -5.28 0.05
C PRO A 182 -21.96 -5.55 1.08
N ARG A 183 -23.19 -5.14 0.80
CA ARG A 183 -24.33 -5.53 1.63
C ARG A 183 -24.90 -6.78 1.00
N CYS A 184 -24.58 -7.93 1.59
CA CYS A 184 -25.32 -9.16 1.30
C CYS A 184 -26.77 -8.92 1.74
N GLY A 185 -27.71 -9.19 0.82
CA GLY A 185 -29.13 -9.34 1.15
C GLY A 185 -29.38 -10.62 1.94
#